data_AF-A0A349VI41-F1
#
_entry.id   AF-A0A349VI41-F1
#
_cell.length_a   1.000
_cell.length_b   1.000
_cell.length_c   1.000
_cell.angle_alpha   90.00
_cell.angle_beta   90.00
_cell.angle_gamma   90.00
#
_symmetry.space_group_name_H-M   'P 1'
#
loop_
_entity.id
_entity.type
_entity.pdbx_description
1 polymer ?
#
loop_
_entity_poly.entity_id
_entity_poly.type
_entity_poly.pdbx_seq_one_letter_code
_entity_poly.pdbx_strand_id
1 'polypeptide(L)' 'MAAKAKCWLWFRGGLNDGSSWKGGWFGTPSPLGGVRVENFDYVACRVPEWRVAWEEPKDLNEAPVIPENAQWKLFPTE' A
#
# COMPACT_ATOMS: atom_id res chain seq x y z
N MET A 1 -12.56 8.83 14.42
CA MET A 1 -12.60 8.16 13.09
C MET A 1 -11.28 8.43 12.41
N ALA A 2 -10.52 7.40 12.03
CA ALA A 2 -9.33 7.61 11.21
C ALA A 2 -9.80 8.16 9.84
N ALA A 3 -9.29 9.31 9.43
CA ALA A 3 -9.70 9.96 8.20
C ALA A 3 -9.08 9.26 7.00
N LYS A 4 -9.90 9.00 5.98
CA LYS A 4 -9.46 8.48 4.68
C LYS A 4 -8.59 9.53 4.00
N ALA A 5 -7.36 9.18 3.63
CA ALA A 5 -6.42 10.08 2.98
C ALA A 5 -5.90 9.47 1.68
N LYS A 6 -5.53 10.33 0.71
CA LYS A 6 -4.87 9.89 -0.52
C LYS A 6 -3.51 9.30 -0.15
N CYS A 7 -3.14 8.21 -0.81
CA CYS A 7 -1.85 7.56 -0.61
C CYS A 7 -1.34 6.91 -1.89
N TRP A 8 -0.09 6.47 -1.82
CA TRP A 8 0.61 5.70 -2.83
C TRP A 8 0.84 4.29 -2.29
N LEU A 9 0.68 3.30 -3.14
CA LEU A 9 0.86 1.90 -2.79
C LEU A 9 2.00 1.29 -3.60
N TRP A 10 2.92 0.58 -2.94
CA TRP A 10 4.02 -0.12 -3.59
C TRP A 10 3.55 -1.43 -4.23
N PHE A 11 3.68 -1.51 -5.55
CA PHE A 11 3.42 -2.72 -6.32
C PHE A 11 4.73 -3.44 -6.62
N ARG A 12 4.81 -4.71 -6.23
CA ARG A 12 5.78 -5.62 -6.82
C ARG A 12 5.28 -5.92 -8.22
N GLY A 13 6.00 -5.42 -9.22
CA GLY A 13 5.67 -5.63 -10.62
C GLY A 13 5.63 -7.12 -10.99
N GLY A 14 5.09 -7.41 -12.18
CA GLY A 14 5.00 -8.76 -12.71
C GLY A 14 6.29 -9.20 -13.40
N LEU A 15 6.22 -10.30 -14.16
CA LEU A 15 7.36 -10.83 -14.94
C LEU A 15 7.89 -9.83 -15.99
N ASN A 16 7.03 -8.96 -16.53
CA ASN A 16 7.37 -7.99 -17.57
C ASN A 16 7.22 -6.53 -17.12
N ASP A 17 6.85 -6.29 -15.85
CA ASP A 17 6.57 -4.96 -15.31
C ASP A 17 7.48 -4.68 -14.13
N GLY A 18 8.06 -3.48 -14.11
CA GLY A 18 8.86 -2.99 -12.98
C GLY A 18 8.02 -2.81 -11.71
N SER A 19 8.65 -3.01 -10.56
CA SER A 19 8.01 -2.64 -9.29
C SER A 19 7.96 -1.11 -9.19
N SER A 20 6.83 -0.60 -8.72
CA SER A 20 6.59 0.84 -8.70
C SER A 20 5.56 1.28 -7.67
N TRP A 21 5.69 2.52 -7.23
CA TRP A 21 4.66 3.24 -6.48
C TRP A 21 3.52 3.66 -7.41
N LYS A 22 2.29 3.34 -7.01
CA LYS A 22 1.08 3.74 -7.74
C LYS A 22 0.23 4.66 -6.89
N GLY A 23 -0.13 5.82 -7.44
CA GLY A 23 -1.04 6.77 -6.84
C GLY A 23 -2.51 6.42 -7.08
N GLY A 24 -3.41 7.31 -6.66
CA GLY A 24 -4.86 7.12 -6.81
C GLY A 24 -5.49 6.17 -5.80
N TRP A 25 -4.75 5.82 -4.73
CA TRP A 25 -5.27 5.02 -3.62
C TRP A 25 -5.76 5.92 -2.50
N PHE A 26 -6.68 5.37 -1.72
CA PHE A 26 -7.06 5.95 -0.45
C PHE A 26 -6.75 4.97 0.68
N GLY A 27 -6.00 5.44 1.68
CA GLY A 27 -5.60 4.69 2.86
C GLY A 27 -6.37 5.14 4.10
N THR A 28 -6.70 4.18 4.95
CA THR A 28 -7.22 4.42 6.32
C THR A 28 -6.44 3.54 7.30
N PRO A 29 -5.73 4.11 8.28
CA PRO A 29 -5.08 3.32 9.33
C PRO A 29 -6.07 2.41 10.06
N SER A 30 -5.69 1.14 10.27
CA SER A 30 -6.55 0.14 10.91
C SER A 30 -6.17 -0.04 12.39
N PRO A 31 -7.14 -0.19 13.31
CA PRO A 31 -6.86 -0.53 14.72
C PRO A 31 -6.12 -1.86 14.91
N LEU A 32 -6.23 -2.77 13.93
CA LEU A 32 -5.57 -4.07 13.91
C LEU A 32 -4.15 -4.03 13.31
N GLY A 33 -3.62 -2.82 13.05
CA GLY A 33 -2.33 -2.59 12.41
C GLY A 33 -2.41 -2.59 10.89
N GLY A 34 -1.47 -1.90 10.24
CA GLY A 34 -1.48 -1.70 8.79
C GLY A 34 -2.49 -0.65 8.32
N VAL A 35 -2.70 -0.62 7.01
CA VAL A 35 -3.53 0.37 6.33
C VAL A 35 -4.56 -0.34 5.46
N ARG A 36 -5.83 -0.02 5.65
CA ARG A 36 -6.90 -0.42 4.72
C ARG A 36 -6.81 0.49 3.51
N VAL A 37 -6.57 -0.09 2.34
CA VAL A 37 -6.42 0.63 1.08
C VAL A 37 -7.57 0.32 0.13
N GLU A 38 -8.00 1.36 -0.58
CA GLU A 38 -9.15 1.33 -1.48
C GLU A 38 -8.79 2.05 -2.78
N ASN A 39 -9.19 1.45 -3.90
CA ASN A 39 -9.12 2.04 -5.24
C ASN A 39 -10.33 1.51 -6.04
N PHE A 40 -10.84 2.30 -6.98
CA PHE A 40 -12.05 1.95 -7.74
C PHE A 40 -11.91 0.64 -8.53
N ASP A 41 -10.71 0.36 -9.04
CA ASP A 41 -10.44 -0.82 -9.87
C ASP A 41 -10.08 -2.09 -9.06
N TYR A 42 -10.02 -2.00 -7.72
CA TYR A 42 -9.51 -3.07 -6.87
C TYR A 42 -10.39 -3.36 -5.66
N VAL A 43 -10.37 -4.62 -5.22
CA VAL A 43 -11.00 -5.02 -3.96
C VAL A 43 -10.26 -4.38 -2.79
N ALA A 44 -11.00 -3.70 -1.91
CA ALA A 44 -10.46 -3.13 -0.69
C ALA A 44 -9.76 -4.19 0.17
N CYS A 45 -8.58 -3.89 0.68
CA CYS A 45 -7.82 -4.82 1.50
C CYS A 45 -6.91 -4.10 2.49
N ARG A 46 -6.37 -4.85 3.46
CA ARG A 46 -5.37 -4.33 4.41
C ARG A 46 -3.96 -4.72 3.98
N VAL A 47 -3.07 -3.75 3.97
CA VAL A 47 -1.65 -3.90 3.63
C VAL A 47 -0.79 -3.40 4.80
N PRO A 48 0.46 -3.87 4.91
CA PRO A 48 1.39 -3.31 5.90
C PRO A 48 1.76 -1.86 5.56
N GLU A 49 2.17 -1.10 6.57
CA GLU A 49 2.51 0.32 6.45
C GLU A 49 3.69 0.57 5.52
N TRP A 50 4.69 -0.32 5.46
CA TRP A 50 5.85 -0.16 4.57
C TRP A 50 5.47 -0.19 3.08
N ARG A 51 4.27 -0.67 2.72
CA ARG A 51 3.75 -0.59 1.34
C ARG A 51 3.04 0.71 1.03
N VAL A 52 2.82 1.58 2.00
CA VAL A 52 2.03 2.80 1.84
C VAL A 52 2.91 4.03 2.05
N ALA A 53 2.87 4.94 1.09
CA ALA A 53 3.42 6.29 1.25
C ALA A 53 2.26 7.30 1.24
N TRP A 54 2.21 8.18 2.24
CA TRP A 54 1.16 9.21 2.34
C TRP A 54 1.43 10.44 1.48
N GLU A 55 2.68 10.58 1.04
CA GLU A 55 3.15 11.62 0.13
C GLU A 55 3.65 10.96 -1.16
N GLU A 56 3.70 11.73 -2.25
CA GLU A 56 4.24 11.27 -3.53
C GLU A 56 5.74 10.96 -3.39
N PRO A 57 6.17 9.71 -3.68
CA PRO A 57 7.59 9.35 -3.65
C PRO A 57 8.39 10.10 -4.70
N LYS A 58 9.61 10.52 -4.37
CA LYS A 58 10.50 11.24 -5.30
C LYS A 58 10.92 10.38 -6.50
N ASP A 59 11.12 9.08 -6.27
CA ASP A 59 11.33 8.09 -7.32
C ASP A 59 10.26 7.01 -7.20
N LEU A 60 9.44 6.89 -8.25
CA LEU A 60 8.37 5.91 -8.30
C LEU A 60 8.87 4.48 -8.43
N ASN A 61 10.14 4.26 -8.77
CA ASN A 61 10.73 2.92 -8.91
C ASN A 61 11.64 2.55 -7.73
N GLU A 62 11.85 3.45 -6.77
CA GLU A 62 12.62 3.17 -5.57
C GLU A 62 11.76 2.35 -4.59
N ALA A 63 12.22 1.14 -4.29
CA ALA A 63 11.51 0.25 -3.38
C ALA A 63 11.53 0.80 -1.95
N PRO A 64 10.44 0.64 -1.17
CA PRO A 64 10.49 0.84 0.27
C PRO A 64 11.44 -0.18 0.91
N VAL A 65 11.77 0.03 2.18
CA VAL A 65 12.47 -0.99 2.97
C VAL A 65 11.53 -2.17 3.22
N ILE A 66 11.73 -3.26 2.47
CA ILE A 66 10.92 -4.49 2.56
C ILE A 66 11.54 -5.43 3.61
N PRO A 67 10.80 -5.82 4.67
CA PRO A 67 11.28 -6.81 5.63
C PRO A 67 11.55 -8.20 5.01
N GLU A 68 12.51 -8.95 5.53
CA GLU A 68 12.90 -10.27 4.99
C GLU A 68 11.75 -11.29 4.94
N ASN A 69 10.79 -11.22 5.88
CA ASN A 69 9.58 -12.06 5.92
C ASN A 69 8.31 -11.22 5.71
N ALA A 70 8.38 -10.22 4.85
CA ALA A 70 7.30 -9.26 4.64
C ALA A 70 5.99 -9.92 4.20
N GLN A 71 4.93 -9.69 4.98
CA GLN A 71 3.55 -10.00 4.57
C GLN A 71 3.01 -8.90 3.66
N TRP A 72 2.58 -9.25 2.45
CA TRP A 72 2.15 -8.27 1.44
C TRP A 72 0.69 -7.81 1.61
N LYS A 73 -0.12 -8.66 2.25
CA LYS A 73 -1.54 -8.43 2.57
C LYS A 73 -1.79 -8.96 3.97
N LEU A 74 -2.53 -8.21 4.77
CA LEU A 74 -2.84 -8.52 6.16
C LEU A 74 -4.28 -9.05 6.28
N PHE A 75 -4.47 -10.02 7.17
CA PHE A 75 -5.76 -10.59 7.54
C PHE A 75 -5.90 -10.63 9.07
N PRO A 76 -7.13 -10.58 9.63
CA PRO A 76 -8.41 -10.33 8.95
C PRO A 76 -8.49 -8.90 8.39
N THR A 77 -9.36 -8.64 7.43
CA THR A 77 -9.50 -7.32 6.78
C THR A 77 -10.40 -6.34 7.55
N GLU A 78 -11.05 -6.81 8.61
CA GLU A 78 -12.01 -6.11 9.47
C GLU A 78 -11.66 -6.32 10.95
#